data_AF-A0A7W7FWN6-F1
#
_entry.id   AF-A0A7W7FWN6-F1
#
_cell.length_a   1.000
_cell.length_b   1.000
_cell.length_c   1.000
_cell.angle_alpha   90.00
_cell.angle_beta   90.00
_cell.angle_gamma   90.00
#
_symmetry.space_group_name_H-M   'P 1'
#
loop_
_entity.id
_entity.type
_entity.pdbx_description
1 polymer ?
#
loop_
_entity_poly.entity_id
_entity_poly.type
_entity_poly.pdbx_seq_one_letter_code
_entity_poly.pdbx_strand_id
1 'polypeptide(L)'
;MALKSDYANQECTIARTLEIIGERWTPLILRDCFFGIRRFTDLHRHLGLPRAVLSARLESLVGAGVLERSEYQPGRHEYLLTERGQELWPVLTAMVRWGNKHLSPDGPRTLLRHTACGQDLPHSEWCQTCETKPPLTELEIRHGPGRSPHPDPDPIEQALRDGHILLTPLP
;
A
#
# COMPACT_ATOMS: atom_id res chain seq x y z
N MET A 1 -3.92 22.14 19.99
CA MET A 1 -2.54 22.58 19.71
C MET A 1 -2.12 21.93 18.41
N ALA A 2 -2.13 22.67 17.30
CA ALA A 2 -1.70 22.13 16.01
C ALA A 2 -0.19 21.88 16.08
N LEU A 3 0.24 20.63 15.93
CA LEU A 3 1.65 20.36 15.67
C LEU A 3 2.01 21.07 14.36
N LYS A 4 3.09 21.84 14.36
CA LYS A 4 3.69 22.32 13.10
C LYS A 4 3.98 21.09 12.26
N SER A 5 3.44 21.06 11.04
CA SER A 5 3.53 19.93 10.11
C SER A 5 4.83 19.91 9.31
N ASP A 6 5.74 20.84 9.57
CA ASP A 6 7.03 20.93 8.90
C ASP A 6 8.18 20.64 9.86
N TYR A 7 9.20 19.97 9.35
CA TYR A 7 10.47 19.77 10.02
C TYR A 7 11.50 20.75 9.46
N ALA A 8 11.12 22.02 9.31
CA ALA A 8 11.86 23.05 8.59
C ALA A 8 13.32 23.29 9.08
N ASN A 9 13.68 22.77 10.26
CA ASN A 9 15.02 22.85 10.86
C ASN A 9 15.63 21.48 11.19
N GLN A 10 15.13 20.38 10.61
CA GLN A 10 15.68 19.05 10.82
C GLN A 10 16.39 18.59 9.55
N GLU A 11 17.70 18.39 9.63
CA GLU A 11 18.49 17.74 8.55
C GLU A 11 18.23 16.22 8.48
N CYS A 12 17.48 15.68 9.44
CA CYS A 12 17.15 14.27 9.51
C CYS A 12 16.28 13.81 8.32
N THR A 13 16.79 12.90 7.51
CA THR A 13 16.08 12.34 6.33
C THR A 13 14.85 11.52 6.71
N ILE A 14 14.80 10.98 7.93
CA ILE A 14 13.59 10.34 8.47
C ILE A 14 12.48 11.38 8.63
N ALA A 15 12.79 12.54 9.21
CA ALA A 15 11.82 13.62 9.41
C ALA A 15 11.25 14.10 8.06
N ARG A 16 12.12 14.32 7.06
CA ARG A 16 11.71 14.69 5.69
C ARG A 16 10.87 13.60 5.01
N THR A 17 11.17 12.33 5.23
CA THR A 17 10.34 11.22 4.75
C THR A 17 8.95 11.26 5.39
N LEU A 18 8.87 11.56 6.69
CA LEU A 18 7.60 11.65 7.43
C LEU A 18 6.71 12.82 6.95
N GLU A 19 7.26 13.88 6.35
CA GLU A 19 6.45 14.93 5.71
C GLU A 19 5.62 14.38 4.54
N ILE A 20 6.12 13.33 3.89
CA ILE A 20 5.45 12.70 2.74
C ILE A 20 4.55 11.55 3.20
N ILE A 21 5.08 10.63 4.01
CA ILE A 21 4.40 9.36 4.33
C ILE A 21 3.90 9.25 5.77
N GLY A 22 4.20 10.23 6.63
CA GLY A 22 3.90 10.17 8.07
C GLY A 22 2.46 10.53 8.44
N GLU A 23 1.65 10.99 7.49
CA GLU A 23 0.22 11.20 7.71
C GLU A 23 -0.50 9.85 7.82
N ARG A 24 -1.45 9.74 8.76
CA ARG A 24 -2.10 8.48 9.15
C ARG A 24 -2.67 7.66 7.98
N TRP A 25 -3.26 8.32 6.99
CA TRP A 25 -3.90 7.66 5.86
C TRP A 25 -2.94 7.33 4.73
N THR A 26 -1.79 8.02 4.63
CA THR A 26 -0.85 7.83 3.53
C THR A 26 -0.38 6.37 3.39
N PRO A 27 0.05 5.66 4.46
CA PRO A 27 0.45 4.26 4.32
C PRO A 27 -0.68 3.34 3.84
N LEU A 28 -1.94 3.64 4.18
CA LEU A 28 -3.10 2.86 3.75
C LEU A 28 -3.43 3.13 2.27
N ILE A 29 -3.35 4.39 1.83
CA ILE A 29 -3.49 4.76 0.42
C ILE A 29 -2.39 4.09 -0.41
N LEU A 30 -1.14 4.16 0.04
CA LEU A 30 -0.03 3.54 -0.68
C LEU A 30 -0.17 2.02 -0.75
N ARG A 31 -0.55 1.36 0.37
CA ARG A 31 -0.87 -0.08 0.38
C ARG A 31 -1.87 -0.42 -0.72
N ASP A 32 -2.94 0.33 -0.83
CA ASP A 32 -4.00 0.09 -1.82
C ASP A 32 -3.52 0.34 -3.25
N CYS A 33 -2.67 1.34 -3.48
CA CYS A 33 -2.01 1.55 -4.76
C CYS A 33 -1.07 0.38 -5.12
N PHE A 34 -0.34 -0.20 -4.17
CA PHE A 34 0.45 -1.42 -4.39
C PHE A 34 -0.43 -2.62 -4.73
N PHE A 35 -1.63 -2.68 -4.16
CA PHE A 35 -2.63 -3.69 -4.49
C PHE A 35 -3.25 -3.44 -5.87
N GLY A 36 -2.90 -2.36 -6.56
CA GLY A 36 -3.37 -2.07 -7.91
C GLY A 36 -4.59 -1.17 -7.99
N ILE A 37 -5.05 -0.59 -6.87
CA ILE A 37 -6.16 0.35 -6.85
C ILE A 37 -5.65 1.72 -7.29
N ARG A 38 -6.19 2.23 -8.40
CA ARG A 38 -5.66 3.44 -9.07
C ARG A 38 -6.67 4.57 -9.14
N ARG A 39 -7.95 4.32 -8.88
CA ARG A 39 -9.03 5.30 -9.07
C ARG A 39 -9.46 5.92 -7.76
N PHE A 40 -9.78 7.22 -7.80
CA PHE A 40 -10.25 7.96 -6.62
C PHE A 40 -11.48 7.32 -5.97
N THR A 41 -12.46 6.92 -6.80
CA THR A 41 -13.73 6.36 -6.33
C THR A 41 -13.55 5.07 -5.57
N ASP A 42 -12.62 4.24 -6.02
CA ASP A 42 -12.39 2.91 -5.49
C ASP A 42 -11.53 3.00 -4.22
N LEU A 43 -10.51 3.87 -4.21
CA LEU A 43 -9.79 4.25 -2.97
C LEU A 43 -10.72 4.80 -1.91
N HIS A 44 -11.61 5.74 -2.27
CA HIS A 44 -12.56 6.34 -1.34
C HIS A 44 -13.53 5.31 -0.77
N ARG A 45 -14.05 4.43 -1.62
CA ARG A 45 -14.98 3.37 -1.21
C ARG A 45 -14.31 2.37 -0.28
N HIS A 46 -13.11 1.91 -0.63
CA HIS A 46 -12.41 0.86 0.11
C HIS A 46 -11.86 1.33 1.46
N LEU A 47 -11.30 2.55 1.50
CA LEU A 47 -10.71 3.08 2.74
C LEU A 47 -11.73 3.82 3.62
N GLY A 48 -12.87 4.23 3.08
CA GLY A 48 -13.93 4.93 3.81
C GLY A 48 -13.54 6.31 4.39
N LEU A 49 -12.44 6.91 3.93
CA LEU A 49 -11.99 8.22 4.43
C LEU A 49 -12.72 9.39 3.75
N PRO A 50 -12.83 10.56 4.40
CA PRO A 50 -13.47 11.73 3.81
C PRO A 50 -12.82 12.15 2.48
N ARG A 51 -13.64 12.46 1.46
CA ARG A 51 -13.18 12.86 0.12
C ARG A 51 -12.12 13.96 0.13
N ALA A 52 -12.30 14.98 0.97
CA ALA A 52 -11.35 16.09 1.07
C ALA A 52 -9.97 15.64 1.57
N VAL A 53 -9.94 14.71 2.54
CA VAL A 53 -8.69 14.12 3.04
C VAL A 53 -8.02 13.30 1.93
N LEU A 54 -8.78 12.48 1.20
CA LEU A 54 -8.24 11.68 0.10
C LEU A 54 -7.64 12.56 -0.99
N SER A 55 -8.37 13.60 -1.42
CA SER A 55 -7.88 14.56 -2.43
C SER A 55 -6.57 15.20 -1.99
N ALA A 56 -6.52 15.74 -0.78
CA ALA A 56 -5.34 16.41 -0.24
C ALA A 56 -4.14 15.45 -0.08
N ARG A 57 -4.36 14.17 0.20
CA ARG A 57 -3.29 13.16 0.26
C ARG A 57 -2.80 12.75 -1.12
N LEU A 58 -3.70 12.51 -2.06
CA LEU A 58 -3.32 12.19 -3.45
C LEU A 58 -2.57 13.35 -4.11
N GLU A 59 -3.04 14.59 -3.94
CA GLU A 59 -2.34 15.79 -4.42
C GLU A 59 -0.95 15.92 -3.81
N SER A 60 -0.80 15.68 -2.51
CA SER A 60 0.50 15.71 -1.83
C SER A 60 1.45 14.63 -2.33
N LEU A 61 0.96 13.40 -2.56
CA LEU A 61 1.75 12.29 -3.08
C LEU A 61 2.15 12.51 -4.54
N VAL A 62 1.28 13.14 -5.34
CA VAL A 62 1.61 13.56 -6.72
C VAL A 62 2.64 14.68 -6.71
N GLY A 63 2.47 15.71 -5.87
CA GLY A 63 3.45 16.79 -5.72
C GLY A 63 4.82 16.30 -5.23
N ALA A 64 4.85 15.23 -4.44
CA ALA A 64 6.08 14.58 -4.00
C ALA A 64 6.66 13.59 -5.02
N GLY A 65 6.01 13.36 -6.17
CA GLY A 65 6.45 12.41 -7.19
C GLY A 65 6.39 10.95 -6.74
N VAL A 66 5.60 10.62 -5.72
CA VAL A 66 5.34 9.25 -5.25
C VAL A 66 4.24 8.60 -6.11
N LEU A 67 3.25 9.40 -6.51
CA LEU A 67 2.23 9.00 -7.46
C LEU A 67 2.34 9.91 -8.70
N GLU A 68 1.89 9.42 -9.85
CA GLU A 68 1.57 10.25 -11.00
C GLU A 68 0.06 10.23 -11.24
N ARG A 69 -0.49 11.36 -11.65
CA ARG A 69 -1.89 11.47 -12.05
C ARG A 69 -1.97 11.34 -13.56
N SER A 70 -2.57 10.26 -14.04
CA SER A 70 -2.71 9.95 -15.47
C SER A 70 -4.18 10.03 -15.88
N GLU A 71 -4.46 10.56 -17.07
CA GLU A 71 -5.81 10.58 -17.64
C GLU A 71 -6.04 9.31 -18.47
N TYR A 72 -7.05 8.51 -18.11
CA TYR A 72 -7.37 7.27 -18.84
C TYR A 72 -8.62 7.41 -19.72
N GLN A 73 -9.46 8.42 -19.45
CA GLN A 73 -10.60 8.85 -20.26
C GLN A 73 -10.79 10.36 -20.07
N PRO A 74 -11.38 11.09 -21.02
CA PRO A 74 -11.62 12.53 -20.88
C PRO A 74 -12.29 12.90 -19.54
N GLY A 75 -11.59 13.68 -18.71
CA GLY A 75 -12.04 14.11 -17.39
C GLY A 75 -11.99 13.05 -16.29
N ARG A 76 -11.40 11.87 -16.55
CA ARG A 76 -11.21 10.80 -15.58
C ARG A 76 -9.75 10.45 -15.42
N HIS A 77 -9.31 10.50 -14.17
CA HIS A 77 -7.92 10.27 -13.82
C HIS A 77 -7.76 9.06 -12.92
N GLU A 78 -6.59 8.46 -13.03
CA GLU A 78 -6.06 7.45 -12.15
C GLU A 78 -4.72 7.90 -11.57
N TYR A 79 -4.31 7.23 -10.50
CA TYR A 79 -3.10 7.49 -9.74
C TYR A 79 -2.22 6.25 -9.80
N LEU A 80 -1.02 6.41 -10.37
CA LEU A 80 -0.09 5.31 -10.59
C LEU A 80 1.13 5.50 -9.70
N LEU A 81 1.65 4.41 -9.13
CA LEU A 81 2.92 4.45 -8.39
C LEU A 81 4.06 4.72 -9.36
N THR A 82 4.83 5.77 -9.09
CA THR A 82 6.11 6.02 -9.78
C THR A 82 7.17 5.03 -9.30
N GLU A 83 8.33 4.99 -9.95
CA GLU A 83 9.49 4.25 -9.45
C GLU A 83 9.84 4.65 -8.01
N ARG A 84 9.90 5.97 -7.73
CA ARG A 84 10.09 6.53 -6.39
C ARG A 84 9.02 6.07 -5.39
N GLY A 85 7.78 5.92 -5.83
CA GLY A 85 6.71 5.40 -4.99
C GLY A 85 6.86 3.91 -4.68
N GLN A 86 7.30 3.12 -5.66
CA GLN A 86 7.55 1.69 -5.49
C GLN A 86 8.70 1.41 -4.51
N GLU A 87 9.69 2.30 -4.42
CA GLU A 87 10.77 2.25 -3.41
C GLU A 87 10.28 2.35 -1.96
N LEU A 88 9.02 2.74 -1.71
CA LEU A 88 8.42 2.76 -0.37
C LEU A 88 7.92 1.38 0.10
N TRP A 89 7.93 0.36 -0.76
CA TRP A 89 7.50 -0.99 -0.39
C TRP A 89 8.23 -1.59 0.84
N PRO A 90 9.55 -1.45 1.00
CA PRO A 90 10.26 -1.92 2.19
C PRO A 90 9.74 -1.27 3.49
N VAL A 91 9.30 0.00 3.42
CA VAL A 91 8.74 0.70 4.59
C VAL A 91 7.39 0.10 4.97
N LEU A 92 6.50 -0.11 3.99
CA LEU A 92 5.19 -0.72 4.24
C LEU A 92 5.33 -2.16 4.76
N THR A 93 6.23 -2.96 4.17
CA THR A 93 6.46 -4.33 4.63
C THR A 93 7.05 -4.37 6.04
N ALA A 94 7.92 -3.42 6.41
CA ALA A 94 8.39 -3.28 7.79
C ALA A 94 7.23 -2.98 8.76
N MET A 95 6.31 -2.09 8.39
CA MET A 95 5.10 -1.81 9.18
C MET A 95 4.22 -3.06 9.33
N VAL A 96 3.99 -3.81 8.24
CA VAL A 96 3.22 -5.06 8.26
C VAL A 96 3.88 -6.10 9.17
N ARG A 97 5.19 -6.28 9.09
CA ARG A 97 5.93 -7.22 9.94
C ARG A 97 5.80 -6.87 11.42
N TRP A 98 5.97 -5.60 11.76
CA TRP A 98 5.81 -5.15 13.14
C TRP A 98 4.37 -5.34 13.63
N GLY A 99 3.38 -4.95 12.81
CA GLY A 99 1.96 -5.14 13.11
C GLY A 99 1.58 -6.62 13.29
N ASN A 100 2.05 -7.50 12.41
CA ASN A 100 1.80 -8.93 12.54
C ASN A 100 2.41 -9.52 13.81
N LYS A 101 3.60 -9.06 14.22
CA LYS A 101 4.27 -9.54 15.43
C LYS A 101 3.58 -9.07 16.72
N HIS A 102 3.03 -7.85 16.72
CA HIS A 102 2.61 -7.18 17.97
C HIS A 102 1.10 -6.93 18.09
N LEU A 103 0.38 -6.88 16.98
CA LEU A 103 -1.03 -6.46 16.92
C LEU A 103 -1.97 -7.51 16.30
N SER A 104 -1.44 -8.66 15.87
CA SER A 104 -2.20 -9.73 15.23
C SER A 104 -2.14 -11.02 16.04
N PRO A 105 -2.91 -11.14 17.15
CA PRO A 105 -2.88 -12.31 18.02
C PRO A 105 -3.29 -13.60 17.31
N ASP A 106 -4.18 -13.49 16.32
CA ASP A 106 -4.68 -14.62 15.51
C ASP A 106 -3.77 -14.94 14.30
N GLY A 107 -2.57 -14.36 14.26
CA GLY A 107 -1.63 -14.48 13.14
C GLY A 107 -1.83 -13.43 12.04
N PRO A 108 -0.99 -13.44 11.00
CA PRO A 108 -1.03 -12.43 9.95
C PRO A 108 -2.36 -12.48 9.20
N ARG A 109 -2.96 -11.30 8.93
CA ARG A 109 -4.18 -11.18 8.11
C ARG A 109 -3.89 -11.32 6.61
N THR A 110 -2.66 -11.04 6.23
CA THR A 110 -2.20 -11.00 4.85
C THR A 110 -0.83 -11.65 4.78
N LEU A 111 -0.64 -12.51 3.77
CA LEU A 111 0.63 -13.13 3.44
C LEU A 111 1.08 -12.62 2.07
N LEU A 112 2.39 -12.55 1.87
CA LEU A 112 2.98 -12.35 0.55
C LEU A 112 3.46 -13.71 0.05
N ARG A 113 3.25 -14.03 -1.22
CA ARG A 113 3.72 -15.24 -1.87
C ARG A 113 4.58 -14.88 -3.06
N HIS A 114 5.74 -15.51 -3.20
CA HIS A 114 6.52 -15.41 -4.43
C HIS A 114 5.90 -16.33 -5.49
N THR A 115 5.39 -15.76 -6.58
CA THR A 115 4.67 -16.52 -7.60
C THR A 115 5.56 -17.53 -8.32
N ALA A 116 6.86 -17.28 -8.46
CA ALA A 116 7.77 -18.16 -9.19
C ALA A 116 8.05 -19.49 -8.47
N CYS A 117 8.19 -19.48 -7.13
CA CYS A 117 8.44 -20.70 -6.34
C CYS A 117 7.24 -21.17 -5.50
N GLY A 118 6.18 -20.36 -5.41
CA GLY A 118 4.97 -20.65 -4.65
C GLY A 118 5.14 -20.57 -3.13
N GLN A 119 6.29 -20.13 -2.62
CA GLN A 119 6.54 -20.01 -1.19
C GLN A 119 6.03 -18.68 -0.63
N ASP A 120 5.44 -18.76 0.55
CA ASP A 120 5.07 -17.57 1.31
C ASP A 120 6.33 -16.88 1.88
N LEU A 121 6.26 -15.56 1.92
CA LEU A 121 7.23 -14.60 2.39
C LEU A 121 6.69 -13.98 3.69
N PRO A 122 6.60 -14.73 4.80
CA PRO A 122 5.87 -14.27 5.98
C PRO A 122 6.52 -13.03 6.62
N HIS A 123 7.82 -12.78 6.38
CA HIS A 123 8.59 -11.79 7.15
C HIS A 123 9.69 -11.04 6.38
N SER A 124 9.77 -11.11 5.04
CA SER A 124 10.82 -10.42 4.29
C SER A 124 10.47 -10.21 2.83
N GLU A 125 11.02 -9.16 2.23
CA GLU A 125 11.05 -8.99 0.76
C GLU A 125 12.03 -9.98 0.08
N TRP A 126 12.76 -10.78 0.87
CA TRP A 126 13.72 -11.76 0.39
C TRP A 126 13.09 -13.15 0.36
N CYS A 127 13.13 -13.80 -0.80
CA CYS A 127 12.74 -15.19 -0.99
C CYS A 127 13.90 -16.12 -0.64
N GLN A 128 13.74 -16.95 0.39
CA GLN A 128 14.79 -17.88 0.82
C GLN A 128 15.01 -19.02 -0.17
N THR A 129 13.96 -19.44 -0.88
CA THR A 129 14.04 -20.54 -1.86
C THR A 129 14.74 -20.13 -3.15
N CYS A 130 14.50 -18.90 -3.61
CA CYS A 130 15.11 -18.38 -4.84
C CYS A 130 16.35 -17.52 -4.60
N GLU A 131 16.69 -17.26 -3.34
CA GLU A 131 17.80 -16.40 -2.92
C GLU A 131 17.82 -15.04 -3.64
N THR A 132 16.65 -14.40 -3.74
CA THR A 132 16.49 -13.12 -4.43
C THR A 132 15.46 -12.24 -3.73
N LYS A 133 15.47 -10.94 -4.02
CA LYS A 133 14.35 -10.04 -3.78
C LYS A 133 13.43 -10.10 -5.00
N PRO A 134 12.27 -10.77 -4.93
CA PRO A 134 11.38 -10.83 -6.09
C PRO A 134 10.93 -9.43 -6.49
N PRO A 135 10.77 -9.15 -7.80
CA PRO A 135 10.14 -7.92 -8.24
C PRO A 135 8.70 -7.87 -7.71
N LEU A 136 8.15 -6.66 -7.52
CA LEU A 136 6.79 -6.47 -7.01
C LEU A 136 5.75 -7.24 -7.84
N THR A 137 5.94 -7.29 -9.16
CA THR A 137 5.08 -8.01 -10.11
C THR A 137 5.10 -9.54 -9.97
N GLU A 138 5.98 -10.10 -9.13
CA GLU A 138 6.01 -11.52 -8.76
C GLU A 138 5.58 -11.76 -7.31
N LEU A 139 5.08 -10.73 -6.63
CA LEU A 139 4.53 -10.84 -5.29
C LEU A 139 3.01 -10.91 -5.38
N GLU A 140 2.46 -12.01 -4.88
CA GLU A 140 1.02 -12.20 -4.74
C GLU A 140 0.62 -12.02 -3.28
N ILE A 141 -0.38 -11.18 -3.04
CA ILE A 141 -1.02 -11.06 -1.73
C ILE A 141 -2.02 -12.20 -1.57
N ARG A 142 -1.99 -12.86 -0.41
CA ARG A 142 -2.94 -13.89 0.01
C ARG A 142 -3.57 -13.53 1.35
N HIS A 143 -4.75 -14.10 1.61
CA HIS A 143 -5.31 -14.05 2.96
C HIS A 143 -4.49 -14.95 3.89
N GLY A 144 -4.11 -14.39 5.05
CA GLY A 144 -3.45 -15.15 6.10
C GLY A 144 -4.45 -15.72 7.14
N PRO A 145 -3.98 -16.58 8.05
CA PRO A 145 -4.82 -17.27 9.03
C PRO A 145 -5.55 -16.33 10.00
N GLY A 146 -5.02 -15.13 10.27
CA GLY A 146 -5.67 -14.15 11.13
C GLY A 146 -6.75 -13.31 10.44
N ARG A 147 -7.05 -13.58 9.17
CA ARG A 147 -8.12 -12.89 8.44
C ARG A 147 -9.48 -13.46 8.87
N SER A 148 -10.30 -12.63 9.49
CA SER A 148 -11.74 -12.91 9.60
C SER A 148 -12.44 -12.39 8.34
N PRO A 149 -13.34 -13.16 7.71
CA PRO A 149 -14.09 -12.69 6.55
C PRO A 149 -14.99 -11.50 6.94
N HIS A 150 -14.99 -10.45 6.10
CA HIS A 150 -15.92 -9.34 6.26
C HIS A 150 -17.32 -9.79 5.79
N PRO A 151 -18.40 -9.52 6.55
CA PRO A 151 -19.74 -10.01 6.22
C PRO A 151 -20.33 -9.40 4.94
N ASP A 152 -19.94 -8.17 4.59
CA ASP A 152 -20.36 -7.48 3.37
C ASP A 152 -19.13 -6.90 2.66
N PRO A 153 -18.38 -7.72 1.89
CA PRO A 153 -17.13 -7.29 1.30
C PRO A 153 -17.37 -6.38 0.09
N ASP A 154 -16.64 -5.28 0.02
CA ASP A 154 -16.67 -4.41 -1.17
C ASP A 154 -16.04 -5.12 -2.41
N PRO A 155 -16.19 -4.57 -3.63
CA PRO A 155 -15.64 -5.20 -4.83
C PRO A 155 -14.12 -5.43 -4.82
N ILE A 156 -13.35 -4.58 -4.14
CA ILE A 156 -11.90 -4.73 -3.97
C ILE A 156 -11.63 -5.90 -3.03
N GLU A 157 -12.31 -5.98 -1.88
CA GLU A 157 -12.16 -7.09 -0.95
C GLU A 157 -12.54 -8.44 -1.58
N GLN A 158 -13.54 -8.44 -2.47
CA GLN A 158 -13.92 -9.61 -3.25
C GLN A 158 -12.82 -9.99 -4.25
N ALA A 159 -12.25 -9.02 -4.96
CA ALA A 159 -11.17 -9.26 -5.91
C ALA A 159 -9.87 -9.76 -5.24
N LEU A 160 -9.62 -9.35 -3.99
CA LEU A 160 -8.46 -9.79 -3.21
C LEU A 160 -8.61 -11.20 -2.60
N ARG A 161 -9.80 -11.82 -2.69
CA ARG A 161 -10.14 -13.07 -1.99
C ARG A 161 -9.27 -14.25 -2.39
N ASP A 162 -9.07 -14.43 -3.69
CA ASP A 162 -8.41 -15.61 -4.26
C ASP A 162 -6.92 -15.39 -4.52
N GLY A 163 -6.37 -14.30 -3.98
CA GLY A 163 -5.01 -13.86 -4.18
C GLY A 163 -4.86 -12.86 -5.31
N HIS A 164 -3.91 -11.93 -5.18
CA HIS A 164 -3.74 -10.84 -6.15
C HIS A 164 -2.27 -10.42 -6.29
N ILE A 165 -1.79 -10.35 -7.53
CA ILE A 165 -0.41 -9.94 -7.84
C ILE A 165 -0.29 -8.42 -7.72
N LEU A 166 0.70 -7.93 -6.97
CA LEU A 166 0.92 -6.50 -6.78
C LEU A 166 1.04 -5.77 -8.12
N LEU A 167 0.64 -4.49 -8.09
CA LEU A 167 0.63 -3.56 -9.22
C LEU A 167 -0.31 -3.93 -10.37
N THR A 168 -0.91 -5.12 -10.38
CA THR A 168 -1.94 -5.51 -11.34
C THR A 168 -3.20 -4.67 -11.10
N PRO A 169 -3.77 -3.98 -12.11
CA PRO A 169 -4.93 -3.12 -11.87
C PRO A 169 -6.11 -3.86 -11.22
N LEU A 170 -6.64 -3.27 -10.15
CA LEU A 170 -7.93 -3.65 -9.56
C LEU A 170 -9.06 -2.74 -10.10
N PRO A 171 -10.30 -3.24 -10.17
CA PRO A 171 -11.44 -2.52 -10.75
C PRO A 171 -11.79 -1.20 -10.05
#